data_AF-A0AA38GUC0-F1
#
_entry.id   AF-A0AA38GUC0-F1
#
_cell.length_a   1.000
_cell.length_b   1.000
_cell.length_c   1.000
_cell.angle_alpha   90.00
_cell.angle_beta   90.00
_cell.angle_gamma   90.00
#
_symmetry.space_group_name_H-M   'P 1'
#
loop_
_entity.id
_entity.type
_entity.pdbx_description
1 polymer ?
#
loop_
_entity_poly.entity_id
_entity_poly.type
_entity_poly.pdbx_seq_one_letter_code
_entity_poly.pdbx_strand_id
1 'polypeptide(L)'
;MARSRRKYRNSRPKVKVGLPKLKPHIFKAAFTVPEKLRAVTSVQWDEGGSVLQNYRSFGVVSNPNLIGALSRSKRVVESDSLQQPPEPEPIQVDDNGEIKDPEFQVIDGGSDLEEDDLKSALGKRRRDGKTAPLQTLTCMQRVYVSRLISKYGNDYQ
;
A
#
# COMPACT_ATOMS: atom_id res chain seq x y z
N MET A 1 -14.24 -50.78 31.15
CA MET A 1 -12.80 -50.46 30.93
C MET A 1 -12.65 -49.32 29.92
N ALA A 2 -12.82 -48.06 30.34
CA ALA A 2 -12.69 -46.90 29.46
C ALA A 2 -11.26 -46.34 29.55
N ARG A 3 -10.42 -46.57 28.54
CA ARG A 3 -9.10 -45.92 28.45
C ARG A 3 -9.28 -44.44 28.05
N SER A 4 -8.45 -43.56 28.61
CA SER A 4 -8.37 -42.15 28.21
C SER A 4 -8.23 -42.00 26.68
N ARG A 5 -9.01 -41.10 26.07
CA ARG A 5 -8.99 -40.83 24.62
C ARG A 5 -7.58 -40.53 24.11
N ARG A 6 -6.74 -39.88 24.93
CA ARG A 6 -5.34 -39.58 24.57
C ARG A 6 -4.51 -40.86 24.42
N LYS A 7 -4.63 -41.81 25.34
CA LYS A 7 -3.93 -43.11 25.27
C LYS A 7 -4.42 -43.93 24.08
N TYR A 8 -5.72 -43.92 23.80
CA TYR A 8 -6.30 -44.61 22.64
C TYR A 8 -5.83 -44.04 21.29
N ARG A 9 -5.73 -42.71 21.16
CA ARG A 9 -5.23 -42.06 19.93
C ARG A 9 -3.74 -42.35 19.66
N ASN A 10 -2.95 -42.63 20.69
CA ASN A 10 -1.53 -42.95 20.58
C ASN A 10 -1.27 -44.45 20.34
N SER A 11 -2.15 -45.33 20.82
CA SER A 11 -2.01 -46.78 20.61
C SER A 11 -2.43 -47.25 19.21
N ARG A 12 -3.13 -46.41 18.44
CA ARG A 12 -3.52 -46.77 17.06
C ARG A 12 -2.32 -46.61 16.14
N PRO A 13 -1.96 -47.64 15.34
CA PRO A 13 -0.93 -47.50 14.33
C PRO A 13 -1.34 -46.42 13.34
N LYS A 14 -0.44 -45.47 13.07
CA LYS A 14 -0.65 -44.40 12.08
C LYS A 14 0.34 -44.60 10.95
N VAL A 15 -0.17 -44.64 9.73
CA VAL A 15 0.67 -44.52 8.53
C VAL A 15 1.12 -43.06 8.45
N LYS A 16 2.42 -42.82 8.66
CA LYS A 16 3.02 -41.50 8.46
C LYS A 16 3.26 -41.32 6.96
N VAL A 17 2.38 -40.58 6.30
CA VAL A 17 2.63 -40.09 4.94
C VAL A 17 3.50 -38.84 5.02
N GLY A 18 4.63 -38.85 4.30
CA GLY A 18 5.46 -37.65 4.17
C GLY A 18 4.74 -36.64 3.26
N LEU A 19 4.42 -35.47 3.79
CA LEU A 19 3.95 -34.36 2.94
C LEU A 19 5.11 -33.86 2.08
N PRO A 20 4.86 -33.46 0.81
CA PRO A 20 5.86 -32.80 0.00
C PRO A 20 6.39 -31.57 0.74
N LYS A 21 7.70 -31.51 0.99
CA LYS A 21 8.31 -30.36 1.63
C LYS A 21 8.26 -29.18 0.66
N LEU A 22 7.59 -28.10 1.05
CA LEU A 22 7.63 -26.83 0.33
C LEU A 22 9.07 -26.31 0.35
N LYS A 23 9.59 -25.94 -0.82
CA LYS A 23 10.89 -25.29 -0.97
C LYS A 23 10.65 -23.77 -1.03
N PRO A 24 10.87 -23.00 0.05
CA PRO A 24 10.45 -21.59 0.12
C PRO A 24 11.17 -20.69 -0.89
N HIS A 25 12.36 -21.09 -1.36
CA HIS A 25 13.17 -20.32 -2.31
C HIS A 25 12.98 -20.74 -3.77
N ILE A 26 12.09 -21.69 -4.07
CA ILE A 26 11.78 -22.09 -5.45
C ILE A 26 10.38 -21.62 -5.78
N PHE A 27 10.29 -20.47 -6.44
CA PHE A 27 9.04 -20.01 -7.02
C PHE A 27 8.72 -20.86 -8.26
N LYS A 28 7.63 -21.62 -8.20
CA LYS A 28 7.08 -22.29 -9.38
C LYS A 28 5.82 -21.53 -9.77
N ALA A 29 5.87 -20.84 -10.91
CA ALA A 29 4.72 -20.11 -11.38
C ALA A 29 3.57 -21.10 -11.67
N ALA A 30 2.47 -20.97 -10.94
CA ALA A 30 1.30 -21.85 -11.05
C ALA A 30 0.25 -21.27 -12.00
N PHE A 31 0.67 -20.72 -13.14
CA PHE A 31 -0.26 -20.24 -14.16
C PHE A 31 0.09 -20.91 -15.49
N THR A 32 -0.95 -21.22 -16.26
CA THR A 32 -0.81 -21.80 -17.59
C THR A 32 -1.54 -20.87 -18.53
N VAL A 33 -0.82 -20.25 -19.47
CA VAL A 33 -1.45 -19.43 -20.52
C VAL A 33 -2.33 -20.36 -21.36
N PRO A 34 -3.65 -20.09 -21.50
CA PRO A 34 -4.52 -20.86 -22.37
C PRO A 34 -3.99 -20.91 -23.81
N GLU A 35 -4.10 -22.06 -24.47
CA GLU A 35 -3.55 -22.25 -25.83
C GLU A 35 -4.05 -21.22 -26.85
N LYS A 36 -5.31 -20.79 -26.70
CA LYS A 36 -5.91 -19.73 -27.54
C LYS A 36 -5.15 -18.40 -27.46
N LEU A 37 -4.58 -18.07 -26.30
CA LEU A 37 -3.81 -16.85 -26.11
C LEU A 37 -2.35 -17.04 -26.56
N ARG A 38 -1.79 -18.25 -26.43
CA ARG A 38 -0.44 -18.56 -26.94
C ARG A 38 -0.32 -18.39 -28.45
N ALA A 39 -1.39 -18.64 -29.21
CA ALA A 39 -1.38 -18.44 -30.66
C ALA A 39 -1.34 -16.94 -31.05
N VAL A 40 -1.87 -16.06 -30.19
CA VAL A 40 -1.92 -14.61 -30.42
C VAL A 40 -0.62 -13.93 -29.97
N THR A 41 0.00 -14.45 -28.92
CA THR A 41 1.25 -13.90 -28.36
C THR A 41 2.40 -14.86 -28.57
N SER A 42 3.34 -14.53 -29.45
CA SER A 42 4.62 -15.25 -29.62
C SER A 42 5.60 -15.03 -28.45
N VAL A 43 5.15 -14.40 -27.37
CA VAL A 43 5.96 -13.96 -26.24
C VAL A 43 6.09 -15.12 -25.25
N GLN A 44 7.32 -15.46 -24.88
CA GLN A 44 7.61 -16.45 -23.84
C GLN A 44 7.59 -15.76 -22.47
N TRP A 45 7.15 -16.51 -21.45
CA TRP A 45 7.20 -16.03 -20.07
C TRP A 45 8.65 -16.01 -19.58
N ASP A 46 9.15 -14.87 -19.10
CA ASP A 46 10.48 -14.76 -18.52
C ASP A 46 10.49 -15.31 -17.08
N GLU A 47 11.27 -16.36 -16.83
CA GLU A 47 11.39 -16.98 -15.50
C GLU A 47 12.13 -16.08 -14.49
N GLY A 48 13.03 -15.20 -14.97
CA GLY A 48 13.76 -14.25 -14.13
C GLY A 48 13.03 -12.92 -13.94
N GLY A 49 12.05 -12.64 -14.81
CA GLY A 49 11.29 -11.38 -14.84
C GLY A 49 10.21 -11.29 -13.76
N SER A 50 9.83 -10.05 -13.42
CA SER A 50 8.71 -9.83 -12.50
C SER A 50 7.38 -10.21 -13.16
N VAL A 51 6.39 -10.63 -12.35
CA VAL A 51 5.03 -10.93 -12.83
C VAL A 51 4.46 -9.74 -13.59
N LEU A 52 4.62 -8.51 -13.08
CA LEU A 52 4.09 -7.31 -13.74
C LEU A 52 4.69 -7.10 -15.13
N GLN A 53 6.00 -7.31 -15.29
CA GLN A 53 6.71 -7.13 -16.55
C GLN A 53 6.30 -8.19 -17.58
N ASN A 54 6.13 -9.43 -17.15
CA ASN A 54 5.63 -10.49 -18.02
C ASN A 54 4.19 -10.19 -18.49
N TYR A 55 3.27 -9.86 -17.59
CA TYR A 55 1.90 -9.50 -18.01
C TYR A 55 1.89 -8.30 -18.98
N ARG A 56 2.73 -7.28 -18.75
CA ARG A 56 2.93 -6.16 -19.68
C ARG A 56 3.40 -6.62 -21.07
N SER A 57 4.34 -7.56 -21.16
CA SER A 57 4.82 -8.07 -22.47
C SER A 57 3.74 -8.86 -23.22
N PHE A 58 2.80 -9.49 -22.50
CA PHE A 58 1.60 -10.10 -23.08
C PHE A 58 0.51 -9.07 -23.46
N GLY A 59 0.70 -7.77 -23.18
CA GLY A 59 -0.32 -6.74 -23.38
C GLY A 59 -1.50 -6.86 -22.41
N VAL A 60 -1.32 -7.57 -21.30
CA VAL A 60 -2.34 -7.79 -20.28
C VAL A 60 -2.04 -6.93 -19.05
N VAL A 61 -3.03 -6.21 -18.56
CA VAL A 61 -2.90 -5.45 -17.32
C VAL A 61 -2.99 -6.40 -16.14
N SER A 62 -1.94 -6.44 -15.32
CA SER A 62 -1.84 -7.30 -14.14
C SER A 62 -2.56 -6.73 -12.92
N ASN A 63 -2.67 -5.41 -12.81
CA ASN A 63 -3.36 -4.74 -11.71
C ASN A 63 -4.71 -4.19 -12.18
N PRO A 64 -5.84 -4.80 -11.80
CA PRO A 64 -7.16 -4.35 -12.23
C PRO A 64 -7.52 -2.95 -11.71
N ASN A 65 -6.86 -2.45 -10.66
CA ASN A 65 -7.06 -1.08 -10.20
C ASN A 65 -6.48 -0.04 -11.17
N LEU A 66 -5.56 -0.45 -12.06
CA LEU A 66 -5.11 0.39 -13.18
C LEU A 66 -6.13 0.38 -14.33
N ILE A 67 -6.98 -0.65 -14.40
CA ILE A 67 -8.12 -0.71 -15.32
C ILE A 67 -9.25 0.14 -14.72
N GLY A 68 -9.10 1.46 -14.75
CA GLY A 68 -10.10 2.36 -14.19
C GLY A 68 -9.60 3.67 -13.60
N ALA A 69 -8.30 3.99 -13.68
CA ALA A 69 -7.86 5.37 -13.51
C ALA A 69 -8.40 6.19 -14.68
N LEU A 70 -9.46 6.94 -14.41
CA LEU A 70 -10.44 7.48 -15.35
C LEU A 70 -9.83 8.38 -16.45
N SER A 71 -9.91 7.96 -17.71
CA SER A 71 -10.27 8.89 -18.79
C SER A 71 -11.80 8.91 -18.91
N ARG A 72 -12.38 10.05 -19.31
CA ARG A 72 -13.82 10.37 -19.22
C ARG A 72 -14.75 9.48 -20.07
N SER A 73 -14.29 8.35 -20.61
CA SER A 73 -15.05 7.50 -21.53
C SER A 73 -15.00 6.01 -21.16
N LYS A 74 -16.14 5.32 -21.23
CA LYS A 74 -16.33 3.93 -20.77
C LYS A 74 -15.71 2.85 -21.69
N ARG A 75 -14.83 3.21 -22.63
CA ARG A 75 -14.32 2.29 -23.68
C ARG A 75 -12.81 2.35 -23.95
N VAL A 76 -12.04 3.14 -23.20
CA VAL A 76 -10.60 3.31 -23.44
C VAL A 76 -9.81 2.88 -22.21
N VAL A 77 -8.81 2.03 -22.40
CA VAL A 77 -7.82 1.64 -21.38
C VAL A 77 -6.52 2.34 -21.75
N GLU A 78 -6.08 3.30 -20.93
CA GLU A 78 -4.83 4.03 -21.14
C GLU A 78 -3.65 3.29 -20.47
N SER A 79 -2.52 3.20 -21.18
CA SER A 79 -1.27 2.61 -20.71
C SER A 79 -0.25 3.69 -20.33
N ASP A 80 0.72 3.34 -19.46
CA ASP A 80 1.72 4.22 -18.80
C ASP A 80 2.44 5.26 -19.71
N SER A 81 2.46 5.09 -21.04
CA SER A 81 3.01 6.09 -21.98
C SER A 81 2.19 7.38 -22.09
N LEU A 82 0.94 7.41 -21.61
CA LEU A 82 0.05 8.59 -21.66
C LEU A 82 0.10 9.46 -20.41
N GLN A 83 1.01 9.19 -19.46
CA GLN A 83 1.19 9.93 -18.21
C GLN A 83 2.61 10.53 -18.05
N GLN A 84 3.21 11.10 -19.11
CA GLN A 84 4.26 12.09 -18.87
C GLN A 84 3.59 13.46 -18.63
N PRO A 85 3.83 14.14 -17.49
CA PRO A 85 3.40 15.53 -17.36
C PRO A 85 4.09 16.37 -18.45
N PRO A 86 3.43 17.41 -18.99
CA PRO A 86 4.10 18.34 -19.90
C PRO A 86 5.36 18.89 -19.24
N GLU A 87 6.45 18.97 -20.00
CA GLU A 87 7.72 19.56 -19.56
C GLU A 87 7.45 20.94 -18.94
N PRO A 88 8.02 21.27 -17.77
CA PRO A 88 7.71 22.52 -17.09
C PRO A 88 8.15 23.71 -17.95
N GLU A 89 7.20 24.57 -18.31
CA GLU A 89 7.52 25.84 -18.97
C GLU A 89 8.31 26.76 -18.01
N PRO A 90 9.23 27.58 -18.52
CA PRO A 90 10.10 28.41 -17.68
C PRO A 90 9.28 29.48 -16.93
N ILE A 91 9.40 29.45 -15.61
CA ILE A 91 8.76 30.37 -14.65
C ILE A 91 9.23 31.81 -14.96
N GLN A 92 8.29 32.71 -15.26
CA GLN A 92 8.57 34.14 -15.37
C GLN A 92 8.51 34.78 -13.98
N VAL A 93 9.59 35.43 -13.56
CA VAL A 93 9.73 36.09 -12.25
C VAL A 93 9.72 37.60 -12.46
N ASP A 94 8.81 38.32 -11.80
CA ASP A 94 8.79 39.79 -11.75
C ASP A 94 9.66 40.35 -10.60
N ASP A 95 10.06 41.62 -10.72
CA ASP A 95 11.13 42.29 -9.95
C ASP A 95 10.94 42.36 -8.43
N ASN A 96 9.79 41.91 -7.90
CA ASN A 96 9.52 41.81 -6.46
C ASN A 96 9.61 40.37 -5.92
N GLY A 97 9.99 39.39 -6.76
CA GLY A 97 10.28 38.01 -6.33
C GLY A 97 9.06 37.16 -5.97
N GLU A 98 7.87 37.49 -6.48
CA GLU A 98 6.62 36.78 -6.17
C GLU A 98 6.04 36.11 -7.42
N ILE A 99 6.03 34.78 -7.45
CA ILE A 99 5.57 33.96 -8.59
C ILE A 99 4.04 34.08 -8.71
N LYS A 100 3.55 34.68 -9.80
CA LYS A 100 2.10 34.75 -10.12
C LYS A 100 1.70 33.66 -11.11
N ASP A 101 1.50 32.45 -10.60
CA ASP A 101 0.79 31.42 -11.35
C ASP A 101 -0.73 31.59 -11.10
N PRO A 102 -1.56 31.83 -12.13
CA PRO A 102 -3.02 31.95 -11.96
C PRO A 102 -3.68 30.62 -11.56
N GLU A 103 -2.95 29.51 -11.63
CA GLU A 103 -3.40 28.15 -11.28
C GLU A 103 -3.13 27.77 -9.81
N PHE A 104 -2.35 28.58 -9.08
CA PHE A 104 -2.07 28.41 -7.64
C PHE A 104 -2.84 29.42 -6.79
N GLN A 105 -4.12 29.66 -7.10
CA GLN A 105 -5.04 29.99 -6.02
C GLN A 105 -4.97 28.81 -5.04
N VAL A 106 -4.55 29.06 -3.81
CA VAL A 106 -4.52 28.06 -2.74
C VAL A 106 -5.96 27.61 -2.52
N ILE A 107 -6.37 26.61 -3.29
CA ILE A 107 -7.53 25.81 -2.99
C ILE A 107 -7.19 25.22 -1.63
N ASP A 108 -7.91 25.66 -0.59
CA ASP A 108 -7.96 25.03 0.73
C ASP A 108 -8.59 23.63 0.54
N GLY A 109 -7.83 22.79 -0.16
CA GLY A 109 -8.16 21.46 -0.62
C GLY A 109 -8.04 20.52 0.56
N GLY A 110 -8.98 20.71 1.49
CA GLY A 110 -9.33 19.88 2.62
C GLY A 110 -8.25 18.90 3.07
N SER A 111 -7.55 19.28 4.15
CA SER A 111 -7.40 18.58 5.45
C SER A 111 -7.87 17.12 5.62
N ASP A 112 -8.68 16.51 4.76
CA ASP A 112 -9.24 15.15 4.85
C ASP A 112 -8.19 14.03 4.74
N LEU A 113 -7.01 14.31 4.17
CA LEU A 113 -5.91 13.34 4.10
C LEU A 113 -5.05 13.29 5.37
N GLU A 114 -5.06 14.36 6.18
CA GLU A 114 -4.26 14.40 7.40
C GLU A 114 -4.98 13.68 8.53
N GLU A 115 -4.26 12.81 9.23
CA GLU A 115 -4.76 12.13 10.42
C GLU A 115 -5.12 13.14 11.52
N ASP A 116 -6.14 12.83 12.31
CA ASP A 116 -6.58 13.69 13.41
C ASP A 116 -5.46 13.93 14.44
N ASP A 117 -4.51 13.01 14.57
CA ASP A 117 -3.34 13.13 15.46
C ASP A 117 -2.42 14.27 15.01
N LEU A 118 -2.16 14.38 13.70
CA LEU A 118 -1.36 15.47 13.12
C LEU A 118 -2.08 16.82 13.24
N LYS A 119 -3.40 16.83 13.03
CA LYS A 119 -4.21 18.04 13.22
C LYS A 119 -4.17 18.53 14.65
N SER A 120 -4.27 17.60 15.60
CA SER A 120 -4.21 17.92 17.03
C SER A 120 -2.84 18.48 17.42
N ALA A 121 -1.76 17.87 16.93
CA ALA A 121 -0.39 18.32 17.20
C ALA A 121 -0.09 19.71 16.60
N LEU A 122 -0.60 20.00 15.40
CA LEU A 122 -0.42 21.28 14.70
C LEU A 122 -1.46 22.34 15.08
N GLY A 123 -2.40 22.03 15.99
CA GLY A 123 -3.48 22.93 16.39
C GLY A 123 -4.50 23.24 15.27
N LYS A 124 -4.53 22.43 14.20
CA LYS A 124 -5.47 22.59 13.08
C LYS A 124 -6.87 22.13 13.50
N ARG A 125 -7.90 22.79 12.98
CA ARG A 125 -9.31 22.44 13.22
C ARG A 125 -9.78 21.41 12.18
N ARG A 126 -10.71 20.54 12.56
CA ARG A 126 -11.43 19.65 11.64
C ARG A 126 -12.42 20.45 10.79
N ARG A 127 -12.96 19.83 9.73
CA ARG A 127 -13.98 20.41 8.85
C ARG A 127 -15.20 20.94 9.63
N ASP A 128 -15.56 20.25 10.71
CA ASP A 128 -16.67 20.65 11.59
C ASP A 128 -16.36 21.89 12.45
N GLY A 129 -15.20 22.53 12.26
CA GLY A 129 -14.71 23.64 13.07
C GLY A 129 -14.29 23.23 14.49
N LYS A 130 -14.34 21.94 14.84
CA LYS A 130 -13.92 21.45 16.15
C LYS A 130 -12.46 21.02 16.12
N THR A 131 -11.74 21.24 17.22
CA THR A 131 -10.38 20.72 17.38
C THR A 131 -10.43 19.18 17.46
N ALA A 132 -9.49 18.51 16.79
CA ALA A 132 -9.37 17.07 16.93
C ALA A 132 -9.04 16.71 18.40
N PRO A 133 -9.68 15.67 18.96
CA PRO A 133 -9.39 15.26 20.33
C PRO A 133 -7.99 14.66 20.39
N LEU A 134 -7.24 14.99 21.45
CA LEU A 134 -5.93 14.40 21.68
C LEU A 134 -6.07 12.89 21.91
N GLN A 135 -5.28 12.10 21.19
CA GLN A 135 -5.23 10.66 21.39
C GLN A 135 -4.75 10.35 22.82
N THR A 136 -5.51 9.53 23.54
CA THR A 136 -5.13 9.11 24.89
C THR A 136 -3.97 8.12 24.83
N LEU A 137 -2.97 8.29 25.70
CA LEU A 137 -1.86 7.34 25.80
C LEU A 137 -2.35 5.93 26.17
N THR A 138 -1.76 4.88 25.59
CA THR A 138 -2.02 3.49 25.98
C THR A 138 -1.53 3.19 27.40
N CYS A 139 -2.01 2.11 28.03
CA CYS A 139 -1.59 1.70 29.38
C CYS A 139 -0.05 1.52 29.48
N MET A 140 0.55 0.87 28.47
CA MET A 140 2.00 0.69 28.39
C MET A 140 2.74 2.03 28.23
N GLN A 141 2.27 2.90 27.33
CA GLN A 141 2.87 4.22 27.13
C GLN A 141 2.83 5.07 28.40
N ARG A 142 1.71 5.04 29.16
CA ARG A 142 1.62 5.74 30.44
C ARG A 142 2.68 5.25 31.44
N VAL A 143 2.89 3.94 31.55
CA VAL A 143 3.93 3.39 32.44
C VAL A 143 5.33 3.90 32.07
N TYR A 144 5.69 3.89 30.78
CA TYR A 144 6.99 4.37 30.33
C TYR A 144 7.14 5.89 30.48
N VAL A 145 6.13 6.66 30.08
CA VAL A 145 6.13 8.13 30.20
C VAL A 145 6.20 8.54 31.67
N SER A 146 5.44 7.90 32.57
CA SER A 146 5.52 8.17 34.01
C SER A 146 6.93 7.92 34.56
N ARG A 147 7.62 6.86 34.13
CA ARG A 147 9.02 6.61 34.54
C ARG A 147 9.97 7.69 34.03
N LEU A 148 9.77 8.16 32.80
CA LEU A 148 10.56 9.24 32.22
C LEU A 148 10.34 10.54 32.99
N ILE A 149 9.09 10.90 33.28
CA ILE A 149 8.73 12.08 34.08
C ILE A 149 9.34 11.99 35.49
N SER A 150 9.26 10.83 36.15
CA SER A 150 9.88 10.65 37.47
C SER A 150 11.40 10.78 37.46
N LYS A 151 12.06 10.41 36.35
CA LYS A 151 13.51 10.42 36.24
C LYS A 151 14.09 11.77 35.81
N TYR A 152 13.42 12.45 34.89
CA TYR A 152 13.91 13.67 34.25
C TYR A 152 13.07 14.92 34.58
N GLY A 153 12.01 14.78 35.37
CA GLY A 153 11.15 15.89 35.75
C GLY A 153 10.52 16.58 34.53
N ASN A 154 10.47 17.90 34.56
CA ASN A 154 9.99 18.76 33.47
C ASN A 154 11.15 19.48 32.78
N ASP A 155 12.27 18.78 32.52
CA ASP A 155 13.44 19.35 31.83
C ASP A 155 13.26 19.34 30.30
N TYR A 156 12.23 20.03 29.81
CA TYR A 156 12.09 20.32 28.37
C TYR A 156 12.65 21.73 28.11
N GLN A 157 13.89 21.81 27.61
CA GLN A 157 14.46 23.02 27.00
C GLN A 157 14.17 23.07 25.50
#